data_AF-A0A6V8P1R7-F1
#
_entry.id   AF-A0A6V8P1R7-F1
#
_cell.length_a   1.000
_cell.length_b   1.000
_cell.length_c   1.000
_cell.angle_alpha   90.00
_cell.angle_beta   90.00
_cell.angle_gamma   90.00
#
_symmetry.space_group_name_H-M   'P 1'
#
loop_
_entity.id
_entity.type
_entity.pdbx_description
1 polymer ?
#
loop_
_entity_poly.entity_id
_entity_poly.type
_entity_poly.pdbx_seq_one_letter_code
_entity_poly.pdbx_strand_id
1 'polypeptide(L)'
;LEPIEDEFSRFEPKEILYPDTLRQDIHYSESLKDFYSTAYEDWAFDYAEALKILLMHFKVSSLDGYGCEGMFAAISAAGALINYLETAQKENLNFRKISTINQTSFMVLDAATQRNLELIQNLKIRTEENTLLWAIDETQTPMGGRYLRGLILRPFIDIIEIRKRQNAVEYLVEDYELIET
;
A
#
# COMPACT_ATOMS: atom_id res chain seq x y z
N LEU A 1 -5.22 -18.03 -0.41
CA LEU A 1 -3.91 -17.33 -0.41
C LEU A 1 -3.76 -16.42 -1.62
N GLU A 2 -4.38 -16.70 -2.77
CA GLU A 2 -4.45 -15.77 -3.92
C GLU A 2 -4.71 -14.28 -3.55
N PRO A 3 -5.57 -13.94 -2.57
CA PRO A 3 -5.75 -12.53 -2.20
C PRO A 3 -4.49 -11.85 -1.65
N ILE A 4 -3.60 -12.56 -0.96
CA ILE A 4 -2.42 -11.95 -0.32
C ILE A 4 -1.28 -11.73 -1.32
N GLU A 5 -1.10 -12.65 -2.27
CA GLU A 5 -0.09 -12.54 -3.33
C GLU A 5 -0.40 -11.38 -4.28
N ASP A 6 -1.69 -11.16 -4.55
CA ASP A 6 -2.14 -9.98 -5.27
C ASP A 6 -1.84 -8.69 -4.50
N GLU A 7 -2.05 -8.65 -3.18
CA GLU A 7 -1.69 -7.48 -2.37
C GLU A 7 -0.17 -7.27 -2.30
N PHE A 8 0.64 -8.33 -2.19
CA PHE A 8 2.10 -8.22 -2.25
C PHE A 8 2.58 -7.67 -3.58
N SER A 9 1.97 -8.11 -4.69
CA SER A 9 2.26 -7.59 -6.03
C SER A 9 1.83 -6.12 -6.16
N ARG A 10 0.73 -5.72 -5.53
CA ARG A 10 0.22 -4.33 -5.54
C ARG A 10 1.04 -3.37 -4.69
N PHE A 11 1.48 -3.80 -3.51
CA PHE A 11 2.20 -2.94 -2.54
C PHE A 11 3.72 -3.03 -2.66
N GLU A 12 4.26 -4.11 -3.22
CA GLU A 12 5.68 -4.42 -3.32
C GLU A 12 6.45 -4.07 -2.03
N PRO A 13 6.05 -4.64 -0.88
CA PRO A 13 6.64 -4.28 0.40
C PRO A 13 8.15 -4.58 0.40
N LYS A 14 8.95 -3.66 0.94
CA LYS A 14 10.39 -3.92 1.13
C LYS A 14 10.66 -4.82 2.34
N GLU A 15 9.74 -4.83 3.30
CA GLU A 15 9.79 -5.65 4.49
C GLU A 15 8.36 -6.09 4.85
N ILE A 16 8.21 -7.35 5.26
CA ILE A 16 6.97 -7.92 5.77
C ILE A 16 7.16 -8.29 7.24
N LEU A 17 6.37 -7.65 8.11
CA LEU A 17 6.31 -7.96 9.53
C LEU A 17 5.22 -9.01 9.78
N TYR A 18 5.53 -10.06 10.54
CA TYR A 18 4.57 -11.13 10.85
C TYR A 18 4.77 -11.69 12.27
N PRO A 19 3.74 -12.30 12.89
CA PRO A 19 3.86 -12.91 14.22
C PRO A 19 4.85 -14.09 14.25
N ASP A 20 5.68 -14.21 15.28
CA ASP A 20 6.69 -15.29 15.38
C ASP A 20 6.06 -16.70 15.35
N THR A 21 4.81 -16.85 15.80
CA THR A 21 4.03 -18.09 15.63
C THR A 21 3.90 -18.56 14.17
N LEU A 22 3.91 -17.64 13.20
CA LEU A 22 3.82 -17.98 11.76
C LEU A 22 5.18 -18.32 11.13
N ARG A 23 6.28 -18.23 11.88
CA ARG A 23 7.64 -18.43 11.35
C ARG A 23 7.87 -19.79 10.72
N GLN A 24 7.23 -20.83 11.24
CA GLN A 24 7.33 -22.21 10.73
C GLN A 24 6.10 -22.63 9.93
N ASP A 25 5.17 -21.72 9.66
CA ASP A 25 3.98 -22.02 8.87
C ASP A 25 4.36 -22.18 7.40
N ILE A 26 4.19 -23.41 6.90
CA ILE A 26 4.55 -23.80 5.55
C ILE A 26 3.74 -22.99 4.52
N HIS A 27 2.49 -22.63 4.84
CA HIS A 27 1.60 -21.92 3.93
C HIS A 27 2.06 -20.48 3.64
N TYR A 28 2.63 -19.80 4.63
CA TYR A 28 3.12 -18.42 4.46
C TYR A 28 4.60 -18.40 4.05
N SER A 29 5.36 -19.43 4.41
CA SER A 29 6.78 -19.51 4.07
C SER A 29 7.05 -19.36 2.58
N GLU A 30 6.15 -19.85 1.71
CA GLU A 30 6.33 -19.75 0.26
C GLU A 30 6.06 -18.33 -0.27
N SER A 31 4.94 -17.73 0.11
CA SER A 31 4.57 -16.38 -0.33
C SER A 31 5.50 -15.28 0.24
N LEU A 32 6.23 -15.56 1.32
CA LEU A 32 7.18 -14.62 1.94
C LEU A 32 8.63 -14.73 1.40
N LYS A 33 8.97 -15.76 0.63
CA LYS A 33 10.36 -16.03 0.18
C LYS A 33 11.00 -14.88 -0.59
N ASP A 34 10.20 -14.17 -1.39
CA ASP A 34 10.68 -13.09 -2.25
C ASP A 34 10.81 -11.74 -1.52
N PHE A 35 10.44 -11.68 -0.24
CA PHE A 35 10.43 -10.47 0.56
C PHE A 35 11.35 -10.58 1.78
N TYR A 36 11.93 -9.45 2.19
CA TYR A 36 12.58 -9.38 3.50
C TYR A 36 11.50 -9.54 4.57
N SER A 37 11.61 -10.59 5.38
CA SER A 37 10.53 -11.00 6.28
C SER A 37 11.03 -11.02 7.72
N THR A 38 10.36 -10.26 8.60
CA THR A 38 10.72 -10.06 9.99
C THR A 38 9.67 -10.67 10.91
N ALA A 39 10.06 -11.72 11.64
CA ALA A 39 9.25 -12.28 12.72
C ALA A 39 9.25 -11.32 13.91
N TYR A 40 8.08 -11.06 14.49
CA TYR A 40 7.90 -10.14 15.60
C TYR A 40 7.02 -10.73 16.70
N GLU A 41 7.12 -10.15 17.89
CA GLU A 41 6.54 -10.73 19.10
C GLU A 41 5.02 -10.84 18.98
N ASP A 42 4.46 -12.03 19.24
CA ASP A 42 3.04 -12.32 18.99
C ASP A 42 2.08 -11.40 19.76
N TRP A 43 2.49 -10.95 20.95
CA TRP A 43 1.68 -10.05 21.77
C TRP A 43 1.44 -8.70 21.08
N ALA A 44 2.34 -8.26 20.20
CA ALA A 44 2.16 -7.00 19.47
C ALA A 44 1.01 -7.09 18.45
N PHE A 45 0.65 -8.30 18.03
CA PHE A 45 -0.49 -8.60 17.18
C PHE A 45 -1.76 -8.94 17.98
N ASP A 46 -1.71 -8.99 19.31
CA ASP A 46 -2.92 -9.11 20.12
C ASP A 46 -3.82 -7.89 19.89
N TYR A 47 -5.10 -8.14 19.63
CA TYR A 47 -6.03 -7.07 19.27
C TYR A 47 -6.13 -5.99 20.36
N ALA A 48 -6.15 -6.37 21.64
CA ALA A 48 -6.35 -5.41 22.72
C ALA A 48 -5.13 -4.50 22.87
N GLU A 49 -3.92 -5.05 22.78
CA GLU A 49 -2.70 -4.25 22.86
C GLU A 49 -2.50 -3.41 21.59
N ALA A 50 -2.72 -3.99 20.41
CA ALA A 50 -2.63 -3.27 19.13
C ALA A 50 -3.61 -2.09 19.06
N LEU A 51 -4.85 -2.28 19.52
CA LEU A 51 -5.84 -1.20 19.60
C LEU A 51 -5.34 -0.07 20.51
N LYS A 52 -4.85 -0.41 21.71
CA LYS A 52 -4.31 0.57 22.66
C LYS A 52 -3.14 1.36 22.08
N ILE A 53 -2.22 0.70 21.38
CA ILE A 53 -1.10 1.34 20.67
C ILE A 53 -1.62 2.35 19.65
N LEU A 54 -2.58 1.97 18.80
CA LEU A 54 -3.14 2.86 17.78
C LEU A 54 -3.89 4.05 18.36
N LEU A 55 -4.71 3.84 19.39
CA LEU A 55 -5.43 4.92 20.08
C LEU A 55 -4.47 5.94 20.70
N MET A 56 -3.38 5.46 21.33
CA MET A 56 -2.34 6.30 21.90
C MET A 56 -1.57 7.07 20.81
N HIS A 57 -1.18 6.39 19.72
CA HIS A 57 -0.44 6.98 18.62
C HIS A 57 -1.24 8.09 17.91
N PHE A 58 -2.50 7.81 17.55
CA PHE A 58 -3.37 8.79 16.87
C PHE A 58 -4.04 9.80 17.81
N LYS A 59 -3.93 9.61 19.13
CA LYS A 59 -4.51 10.47 20.18
C LYS A 59 -6.03 10.58 20.05
N VAL A 60 -6.69 9.44 19.87
CA VAL A 60 -8.15 9.33 19.73
C VAL A 60 -8.73 8.36 20.75
N SER A 61 -10.02 8.48 21.04
CA SER A 61 -10.74 7.59 21.95
C SER A 61 -11.31 6.34 21.28
N SER A 62 -11.52 6.39 19.96
CA SER A 62 -11.98 5.25 19.16
C SER A 62 -11.45 5.35 17.72
N LEU A 63 -11.54 4.25 16.98
CA LEU A 63 -11.13 4.17 15.57
C LEU A 63 -12.30 4.35 14.59
N ASP A 64 -13.50 4.63 15.09
CA ASP A 64 -14.75 4.70 14.31
C ASP A 64 -14.66 5.80 13.24
N GLY A 65 -14.05 6.94 13.61
CA GLY A 65 -13.78 8.05 12.68
C GLY A 65 -12.80 7.73 11.55
N TYR A 66 -12.08 6.61 11.61
CA TYR A 66 -11.16 6.13 10.58
C TYR A 66 -11.74 4.99 9.73
N GLY A 67 -12.93 4.48 10.08
CA GLY A 67 -13.64 3.44 9.33
C GLY A 67 -13.04 2.03 9.47
N CYS A 68 -12.15 1.79 10.44
CA CYS A 68 -11.57 0.47 10.70
C CYS A 68 -12.12 -0.23 11.95
N GLU A 69 -13.17 0.31 12.59
CA GLU A 69 -13.82 -0.34 13.73
C GLU A 69 -14.28 -1.76 13.38
N GLY A 70 -14.07 -2.72 14.29
CA GLY A 70 -14.39 -4.13 14.08
C GLY A 70 -13.48 -4.89 13.11
N MET A 71 -12.49 -4.23 12.47
CA MET A 71 -11.50 -4.90 11.62
C MET A 71 -10.36 -5.52 12.45
N PHE A 72 -10.68 -6.51 13.29
CA PHE A 72 -9.76 -7.08 14.28
C PHE A 72 -8.36 -7.41 13.73
N ALA A 73 -8.28 -8.16 12.63
CA ALA A 73 -6.99 -8.53 12.03
C ALA A 73 -6.21 -7.32 11.48
N ALA A 74 -6.89 -6.34 10.89
CA ALA A 74 -6.24 -5.13 10.38
C ALA A 74 -5.74 -4.23 11.53
N ILE A 75 -6.50 -4.12 12.61
CA ILE A 75 -6.12 -3.41 13.83
C ILE A 75 -4.90 -4.08 14.46
N SER A 76 -4.92 -5.40 14.62
CA SER A 76 -3.79 -6.20 15.10
C SER A 76 -2.51 -5.95 14.29
N ALA A 77 -2.59 -6.06 12.96
CA ALA A 77 -1.44 -5.85 12.08
C ALA A 77 -0.93 -4.40 12.12
N ALA A 78 -1.83 -3.42 12.13
CA ALA A 78 -1.45 -2.00 12.17
C ALA A 78 -0.82 -1.61 13.51
N GLY A 79 -1.33 -2.11 14.64
CA GLY A 79 -0.76 -1.85 15.95
C GLY A 79 0.64 -2.47 16.11
N ALA A 80 0.81 -3.72 15.66
CA ALA A 80 2.11 -4.37 15.61
C ALA A 80 3.12 -3.57 14.76
N LEU A 81 2.69 -3.07 13.60
CA LEU A 81 3.54 -2.25 12.73
C LEU A 81 3.97 -0.95 13.41
N ILE A 82 3.06 -0.22 14.06
CA ILE A 82 3.40 1.01 14.79
C ILE A 82 4.40 0.69 15.91
N ASN A 83 4.16 -0.37 16.68
CA ASN A 83 5.04 -0.76 17.77
C ASN A 83 6.45 -1.16 17.29
N TYR A 84 6.53 -1.92 16.21
CA TYR A 84 7.79 -2.28 15.57
C TYR A 84 8.55 -1.05 15.11
N LEU A 85 7.88 -0.13 14.40
CA LEU A 85 8.52 1.09 13.90
C LEU A 85 8.99 1.99 15.06
N GLU A 86 8.21 2.14 16.12
CA GLU A 86 8.58 2.94 17.31
C GLU A 86 9.80 2.35 18.03
N THR A 87 9.95 1.01 17.99
CA THR A 87 11.11 0.31 18.57
C THR A 87 12.35 0.41 17.66
N ALA A 88 12.15 0.30 16.35
CA ALA A 88 13.22 0.28 15.35
C ALA A 88 13.78 1.68 15.05
N GLN A 89 12.95 2.72 15.08
CA GLN A 89 13.35 4.11 14.83
C GLN A 89 13.22 4.94 16.12
N LYS A 90 14.34 5.46 16.62
CA LYS A 90 14.38 6.35 17.80
C LYS A 90 13.84 7.76 17.54
N GLU A 91 13.31 8.03 16.35
CA GLU A 91 12.69 9.30 16.00
C GLU A 91 11.16 9.21 16.10
N ASN A 92 10.51 10.32 16.43
CA ASN A 92 9.06 10.37 16.59
C ASN A 92 8.37 10.08 15.24
N LEU A 93 7.77 8.90 15.12
CA LEU A 93 6.89 8.56 14.01
C LEU A 93 5.67 9.47 14.04
N ASN A 94 5.44 10.16 12.92
CA ASN A 94 4.39 11.18 12.79
C ASN A 94 3.31 10.76 11.78
N PHE A 95 2.82 9.51 11.87
CA PHE A 95 1.67 9.11 11.07
C PHE A 95 0.41 9.82 11.59
N ARG A 96 -0.19 10.67 10.77
CA ARG A 96 -1.32 11.53 11.19
C ARG A 96 -2.69 10.87 11.05
N LYS A 97 -2.79 9.81 10.24
CA LYS A 97 -4.06 9.18 9.88
C LYS A 97 -3.85 7.72 9.48
N ILE A 98 -4.81 6.88 9.84
CA ILE A 98 -5.02 5.55 9.27
C ILE A 98 -6.28 5.57 8.39
N SER A 99 -6.32 4.74 7.35
CA SER A 99 -7.49 4.60 6.49
C SER A 99 -7.60 3.17 5.99
N THR A 100 -8.82 2.68 5.90
CA THR A 100 -9.12 1.38 5.28
C THR A 100 -9.11 1.50 3.76
N ILE A 101 -8.51 0.52 3.10
CA ILE A 101 -8.60 0.39 1.64
C ILE A 101 -9.65 -0.67 1.36
N ASN A 102 -10.72 -0.29 0.67
CA ASN A 102 -11.73 -1.24 0.21
C ASN A 102 -11.38 -1.71 -1.21
N GLN A 103 -11.27 -3.02 -1.40
CA GLN A 103 -10.98 -3.61 -2.70
C GLN A 103 -12.05 -3.27 -3.75
N THR A 104 -13.29 -3.00 -3.34
CA THR A 104 -14.36 -2.57 -4.27
C THR A 104 -14.21 -1.13 -4.74
N SER A 105 -13.26 -0.35 -4.23
CA SER A 105 -13.06 1.05 -4.65
C SER A 105 -12.21 1.18 -5.90
N PHE A 106 -11.57 0.09 -6.34
CA PHE A 106 -10.65 0.07 -7.47
C PHE A 106 -10.95 -1.11 -8.38
N MET A 107 -10.43 -1.05 -9.61
CA MET A 107 -10.46 -2.19 -10.51
C MET A 107 -9.55 -3.28 -9.95
N VAL A 108 -10.11 -4.46 -9.74
CA VAL A 108 -9.32 -5.63 -9.32
C VAL A 108 -8.51 -6.11 -10.52
N LEU A 109 -7.18 -6.05 -10.38
CA LEU A 109 -6.23 -6.64 -11.31
C LEU A 109 -5.44 -7.71 -10.55
N ASP A 110 -5.64 -8.97 -10.88
CA ASP A 110 -4.86 -10.06 -10.28
C ASP A 110 -3.37 -9.98 -10.71
N ALA A 111 -2.50 -10.66 -9.97
CA ALA A 111 -1.06 -10.64 -10.22
C ALA A 111 -0.69 -11.12 -11.63
N ALA A 112 -1.43 -12.08 -12.18
CA ALA A 112 -1.21 -12.58 -13.53
C ALA A 112 -1.52 -11.50 -14.59
N THR A 113 -2.61 -10.77 -14.43
CA THR A 113 -3.04 -9.67 -15.29
C THR A 113 -2.04 -8.53 -15.24
N GLN A 114 -1.62 -8.10 -14.05
CA GLN A 114 -0.61 -7.03 -13.91
C GLN A 114 0.70 -7.40 -14.61
N ARG A 115 1.10 -8.67 -14.49
CA ARG A 115 2.32 -9.20 -15.10
C ARG A 115 2.20 -9.35 -16.62
N ASN A 116 1.09 -9.90 -17.11
CA ASN A 116 0.85 -10.11 -18.54
C ASN A 116 0.69 -8.80 -19.32
N LEU A 117 0.17 -7.76 -18.65
CA LEU A 117 0.09 -6.41 -19.20
C LEU A 117 1.39 -5.62 -19.06
N GLU A 118 2.42 -6.18 -18.43
CA GLU A 118 3.71 -5.53 -18.16
C GLU A 118 3.52 -4.11 -17.59
N LEU A 119 2.64 -3.97 -16.58
CA LEU A 119 2.24 -2.64 -16.09
C LEU A 119 3.42 -1.86 -15.50
N ILE A 120 4.27 -2.55 -14.75
CA ILE A 120 5.41 -1.96 -14.02
C ILE A 120 6.70 -2.76 -14.20
N GLN A 121 6.63 -4.01 -14.66
CA GLN A 121 7.79 -4.86 -14.85
C GLN A 121 7.62 -5.70 -16.13
N ASN A 122 8.67 -5.74 -16.94
CA ASN A 122 8.72 -6.51 -18.17
C ASN A 122 8.94 -8.02 -17.87
N LEU A 123 8.25 -8.89 -18.61
CA LEU A 123 8.31 -10.34 -18.46
C LEU A 123 9.66 -10.95 -18.83
N LYS A 124 10.34 -10.40 -19.86
CA LYS A 124 11.57 -10.99 -20.42
C LYS A 124 12.81 -10.56 -19.66
N ILE A 125 12.97 -9.25 -19.47
CA ILE A 125 14.20 -8.68 -18.89
C ILE A 125 14.06 -8.35 -17.41
N ARG A 126 12.84 -8.44 -16.84
CA ARG A 126 12.53 -8.16 -15.42
C ARG A 126 12.91 -6.75 -14.96
N THR A 127 13.01 -5.81 -15.89
CA THR A 127 13.21 -4.37 -15.63
C THR A 127 11.92 -3.59 -15.89
N GLU A 128 11.92 -2.31 -15.54
CA GLU A 128 10.81 -1.42 -15.88
C GLU A 128 10.83 -1.01 -17.37
N GLU A 129 11.90 -1.28 -18.11
CA GLU A 129 12.01 -0.90 -19.52
C GLU A 129 10.92 -1.58 -20.38
N ASN A 130 10.34 -0.82 -21.31
CA ASN A 130 9.23 -1.26 -22.17
C ASN A 130 7.95 -1.69 -21.41
N THR A 131 7.72 -1.14 -20.22
CA THR A 131 6.46 -1.30 -19.46
C THR A 131 5.51 -0.13 -19.72
N LEU A 132 4.25 -0.27 -19.29
CA LEU A 132 3.31 0.86 -19.32
C LEU A 132 3.85 2.04 -18.50
N LEU A 133 4.29 1.79 -17.26
CA LEU A 133 4.86 2.83 -16.40
C LEU A 133 6.02 3.56 -17.08
N TRP A 134 6.98 2.82 -17.65
CA TRP A 134 8.12 3.42 -18.35
C TRP A 134 7.70 4.28 -19.55
N ALA A 135 6.64 3.90 -20.26
CA ALA A 135 6.17 4.66 -21.41
C ALA A 135 5.47 5.97 -21.05
N ILE A 136 4.96 6.13 -19.81
CA ILE A 136 4.14 7.28 -19.42
C ILE A 136 4.70 8.10 -18.25
N ASP A 137 5.71 7.60 -17.54
CA ASP A 137 6.30 8.29 -16.40
C ASP A 137 7.29 9.38 -16.83
N GLU A 138 6.75 10.56 -17.13
CA GLU A 138 7.50 11.81 -17.36
C GLU A 138 7.45 12.73 -16.12
N THR A 139 7.26 12.15 -14.93
CA THR A 139 7.10 12.94 -13.72
C THR A 139 8.43 13.58 -13.29
N GLN A 140 8.36 14.86 -12.90
CA GLN A 140 9.56 15.64 -12.55
C GLN A 140 10.03 15.42 -11.11
N THR A 141 9.31 14.60 -10.32
CA THR A 141 9.67 14.32 -8.93
C THR A 141 9.54 12.83 -8.62
N PRO A 142 10.41 12.26 -7.77
CA PRO A 142 10.25 10.88 -7.31
C PRO A 142 8.91 10.61 -6.62
N MET A 143 8.31 11.64 -6.00
CA MET A 143 6.97 11.50 -5.39
C MET A 143 5.87 11.36 -6.46
N GLY A 144 6.00 12.08 -7.57
CA GLY A 144 5.10 11.99 -8.72
C GLY A 144 5.11 10.61 -9.35
N GLY A 145 6.30 10.05 -9.63
CA GLY A 145 6.42 8.71 -10.24
C GLY A 145 5.84 7.62 -9.34
N ARG A 146 6.12 7.70 -8.02
CA ARG A 146 5.48 6.79 -7.03
C ARG A 146 3.96 6.91 -7.03
N TYR A 147 3.42 8.13 -7.14
CA TYR A 147 1.99 8.34 -7.21
C TYR A 147 1.40 7.72 -8.49
N LEU A 148 1.98 8.03 -9.66
CA LEU A 148 1.55 7.51 -10.97
C LEU A 148 1.55 5.98 -11.00
N ARG A 149 2.64 5.36 -10.55
CA ARG A 149 2.76 3.91 -10.37
C ARG A 149 1.62 3.34 -9.53
N GLY A 150 1.30 3.99 -8.42
CA GLY A 150 0.17 3.61 -7.57
C GLY A 150 -1.20 3.72 -8.26
N LEU A 151 -1.36 4.63 -9.23
CA LEU A 151 -2.59 4.77 -10.02
C LEU A 151 -2.75 3.65 -11.05
N ILE A 152 -1.65 3.28 -11.71
CA ILE A 152 -1.62 2.19 -12.70
C ILE A 152 -2.06 0.87 -12.04
N LEU A 153 -1.52 0.59 -10.85
CA LEU A 153 -1.81 -0.65 -10.11
C LEU A 153 -3.19 -0.66 -9.44
N ARG A 154 -3.82 0.50 -9.24
CA ARG A 154 -5.15 0.65 -8.64
C ARG A 154 -6.00 1.62 -9.44
N PRO A 155 -6.49 1.21 -10.63
CA PRO A 155 -7.34 2.07 -11.44
C PRO A 155 -8.65 2.40 -10.72
N PHE A 156 -9.09 3.65 -10.80
CA PHE A 156 -10.39 4.07 -10.26
C PHE A 156 -11.53 3.43 -11.05
N ILE A 157 -12.60 3.08 -10.34
CA ILE A 157 -13.88 2.72 -10.95
C ILE A 157 -14.97 3.76 -10.70
N ASP A 158 -14.74 4.67 -9.75
CA ASP A 158 -15.65 5.77 -9.46
C ASP A 158 -15.55 6.84 -10.56
N ILE A 159 -16.65 7.04 -11.27
CA ILE A 159 -16.76 8.02 -12.35
C ILE A 159 -16.51 9.46 -11.88
N ILE A 160 -16.81 9.78 -10.62
CA ILE A 160 -16.59 11.12 -10.06
C ILE A 160 -15.09 11.39 -9.92
N GLU A 161 -14.34 10.44 -9.36
CA GLU A 161 -12.88 10.54 -9.22
C GLU A 161 -12.16 10.54 -10.58
N ILE A 162 -12.65 9.74 -11.53
CA ILE A 162 -12.12 9.73 -12.91
C ILE A 162 -12.31 11.11 -13.56
N ARG A 163 -13.53 11.66 -13.53
CA ARG A 163 -13.81 12.97 -14.13
C ARG A 163 -13.06 14.10 -13.46
N LYS A 164 -12.94 14.08 -12.13
CA LYS A 164 -12.17 15.08 -11.38
C LYS A 164 -10.72 15.16 -11.88
N ARG A 165 -10.11 14.02 -12.19
CA ARG A 165 -8.75 13.96 -12.73
C ARG A 165 -8.69 14.41 -14.18
N GLN A 166 -9.63 13.96 -15.01
CA GLN A 166 -9.72 14.41 -16.41
C GLN A 166 -9.85 15.92 -16.49
N ASN A 167 -10.73 16.52 -15.69
CA ASN A 167 -10.90 17.97 -15.62
C ASN A 167 -9.61 18.68 -15.14
N ALA A 168 -8.89 18.10 -14.17
CA ALA A 168 -7.62 18.67 -13.71
C ALA A 168 -6.55 18.64 -14.80
N VAL A 169 -6.47 17.55 -15.57
CA VAL A 169 -5.55 17.45 -16.73
C VAL A 169 -5.96 18.42 -17.82
N GLU A 170 -7.25 18.48 -18.17
CA GLU A 170 -7.78 19.42 -19.17
C GLU A 170 -7.46 20.86 -18.78
N TYR A 171 -7.73 21.25 -17.54
CA TYR A 171 -7.42 22.58 -17.01
C TYR A 171 -5.93 22.92 -17.14
N LEU A 172 -5.03 21.99 -16.78
CA LEU A 172 -3.59 22.22 -16.87
C LEU A 172 -3.10 22.29 -18.32
N VAL A 173 -3.69 21.51 -19.24
CA VAL A 173 -3.35 21.53 -20.66
C VAL A 173 -3.84 22.81 -21.34
N GLU A 174 -5.01 23.32 -20.96
CA GLU A 174 -5.59 24.55 -21.51
C GLU A 174 -4.89 25.82 -20.99
N ASP A 175 -4.41 25.82 -19.74
CA ASP A 175 -3.72 26.96 -19.11
C ASP A 175 -2.20 26.77 -19.07
N TYR A 176 -1.57 26.94 -20.24
CA TYR A 176 -0.15 26.65 -20.48
C TYR A 176 0.82 27.42 -19.57
N GLU A 177 0.42 28.58 -19.01
CA GLU A 177 1.25 29.37 -18.11
C GLU A 177 1.52 28.66 -16.76
N LEU A 178 0.67 27.70 -16.35
CA LEU A 178 0.84 26.92 -15.13
C LEU A 178 1.80 25.72 -15.29
N ILE A 179 2.17 25.35 -16.52
CA ILE A 179 3.04 24.19 -16.79
C ILE A 179 4.54 24.56 -16.67
N GLU A 180 4.91 25.83 -16.88
CA GLU A 180 6.32 26.28 -16.93
C GLU A 180 6.90 26.84 -15.61
N THR A 181 6.20 26.69 -14.47
CA THR A 181 6.73 27.10 -13.15
C THR A 181 7.20 25.94 -12.30
#